data_AF-A8DW82-F1
#
_entry.id   AF-A8DW82-F1
#
_cell.length_a   1.000
_cell.length_b   1.000
_cell.length_c   1.000
_cell.angle_alpha   90.00
_cell.angle_beta   90.00
_cell.angle_gamma   90.00
#
_symmetry.space_group_name_H-M   'P 1'
#
loop_
_entity.id
_entity.type
_entity.pdbx_description
1 polymer ?
#
loop_
_entity_poly.entity_id
_entity_poly.type
_entity_poly.pdbx_seq_one_letter_code
_entity_poly.pdbx_strand_id
1 'polypeptide(L)'
;MDSDTKVLGHGDFASGTAWFQVWTRSGQILEFGNTADSRQQFTPPGSSAALTYTWALNKASDRFSNFYTVTYLKDSGALYPQTVSYAGNANAGTVPSRTLSFDWTPATARPDPIPAYLGAGVSGTVRYRLAGVSNNANPARYKLVYSLSGAGLSNLTRINYCPDGTDNNCLKVESQYGHDKDPATGKRMSDPQLVLAAFGKNQGWTDQNVHPRQLGDVNGDGRLDIVGFASDGVYVAFGTTTGFTTPVKKLSEFGASAGGWSNNSTYPRMVTDINGDGLADIVGFASPGVFVSTST
;
A
#
# COMPACT_ATOMS: atom_id res chain seq x y z
N MET A 1 -4.63 12.60 11.42
CA MET A 1 -5.63 11.97 12.31
C MET A 1 -6.96 12.61 11.98
N ASP A 2 -8.00 11.81 11.72
CA ASP A 2 -9.33 12.37 11.47
C ASP A 2 -9.89 12.87 12.81
N SER A 3 -9.91 14.19 12.99
CA SER A 3 -10.05 14.88 14.29
C SER A 3 -11.39 14.64 15.02
N ASP A 4 -12.36 14.04 14.34
CA ASP A 4 -13.75 13.96 14.80
C ASP A 4 -14.24 12.52 15.03
N THR A 5 -13.32 11.55 15.11
CA THR A 5 -13.67 10.17 15.44
C THR A 5 -13.68 9.98 16.95
N LYS A 6 -14.79 9.51 17.52
CA LYS A 6 -14.87 9.10 18.93
C LYS A 6 -14.62 7.60 19.03
N VAL A 7 -13.75 7.19 19.95
CA VAL A 7 -13.47 5.78 20.25
C VAL A 7 -13.78 5.50 21.71
N LEU A 8 -14.52 4.43 21.99
CA LEU A 8 -14.80 3.93 23.33
C LEU A 8 -14.35 2.48 23.44
N GLY A 9 -13.57 2.17 24.47
CA GLY A 9 -13.19 0.81 24.81
C GLY A 9 -14.20 0.15 25.74
N HIS A 10 -14.45 -1.13 25.54
CA HIS A 10 -15.35 -1.96 26.33
C HIS A 10 -14.67 -3.28 26.71
N GLY A 11 -15.21 -3.96 27.72
CA GLY A 11 -14.69 -5.26 28.19
C GLY A 11 -13.46 -5.12 29.08
N ASP A 12 -12.85 -6.26 29.41
CA ASP A 12 -11.63 -6.30 30.20
C ASP A 12 -10.42 -6.53 29.30
N PHE A 13 -9.52 -5.53 29.32
CA PHE A 13 -8.29 -5.52 28.53
C PHE A 13 -7.31 -6.63 28.93
N ALA A 14 -7.43 -7.17 30.15
CA ALA A 14 -6.58 -8.26 30.64
C ALA A 14 -7.10 -9.67 30.27
N SER A 15 -8.35 -9.83 29.86
CA SER A 15 -8.98 -11.15 29.62
C SER A 15 -9.30 -11.45 28.15
N GLY A 16 -8.84 -10.61 27.22
CA GLY A 16 -9.05 -10.81 25.78
C GLY A 16 -10.50 -10.62 25.30
N THR A 17 -11.37 -10.09 26.16
CA THR A 17 -12.77 -9.75 25.85
C THR A 17 -12.94 -8.31 25.41
N ALA A 18 -11.86 -7.51 25.50
CA ALA A 18 -11.88 -6.11 25.10
C ALA A 18 -12.33 -5.93 23.65
N TRP A 19 -13.05 -4.84 23.39
CA TRP A 19 -13.51 -4.44 22.07
C TRP A 19 -13.72 -2.93 22.00
N PHE A 20 -13.86 -2.38 20.79
CA PHE A 20 -13.98 -0.94 20.58
C PHE A 20 -15.25 -0.58 19.84
N GLN A 21 -15.92 0.47 20.31
CA GLN A 21 -16.99 1.15 19.60
C GLN A 21 -16.46 2.49 19.06
N VAL A 22 -16.69 2.74 17.77
CA VAL A 22 -16.16 3.90 17.06
C VAL A 22 -17.28 4.65 16.37
N TRP A 23 -17.38 5.96 16.62
CA TRP A 23 -18.29 6.85 15.91
C TRP A 23 -17.50 7.68 14.93
N THR A 24 -17.86 7.59 13.65
CA THR A 24 -17.24 8.36 12.58
C THR A 24 -17.92 9.73 12.45
N ARG A 25 -17.23 10.70 11.82
CA ARG A 25 -17.83 12.00 11.47
C ARG A 25 -19.07 11.86 10.57
N SER A 26 -19.10 10.86 9.70
CA SER A 26 -20.28 10.57 8.86
C SER A 26 -21.48 10.03 9.65
N GLY A 27 -21.29 9.71 10.93
CA GLY A 27 -22.29 9.19 11.86
C GLY A 27 -22.52 7.69 11.73
N GLN A 28 -21.54 6.95 11.21
CA GLN A 28 -21.52 5.50 11.34
C GLN A 28 -21.06 5.11 12.74
N ILE A 29 -21.59 4.00 13.23
CA ILE A 29 -21.20 3.39 14.49
C ILE A 29 -20.59 2.03 14.15
N LEU A 30 -19.30 1.88 14.41
CA LEU A 30 -18.52 0.70 14.09
C LEU A 30 -18.18 -0.04 15.39
N GLU A 31 -18.28 -1.37 15.37
CA GLU A 31 -17.83 -2.24 16.46
C GLU A 31 -16.66 -3.08 15.95
N PHE A 32 -15.55 -3.03 16.68
CA PHE A 32 -14.33 -3.78 16.37
C PHE A 32 -14.06 -4.78 17.48
N GLY A 33 -14.02 -6.06 17.10
CA GLY A 33 -13.66 -7.13 18.00
C GLY A 33 -14.72 -7.44 19.07
N ASN A 34 -16.00 -7.07 18.90
CA ASN A 34 -17.05 -7.39 19.88
C ASN A 34 -17.37 -8.91 19.87
N THR A 35 -17.25 -9.58 18.72
CA THR A 35 -17.41 -11.03 18.60
C THR A 35 -16.06 -11.76 18.68
N ALA A 36 -16.04 -12.99 19.20
CA ALA A 36 -14.80 -13.73 19.41
C ALA A 36 -14.03 -14.08 18.13
N ASP A 37 -14.75 -14.28 17.02
CA ASP A 37 -14.17 -14.54 15.70
C ASP A 37 -13.51 -13.29 15.11
N SER A 38 -13.99 -12.10 15.44
CA SER A 38 -13.41 -10.81 15.04
C SER A 38 -12.21 -10.36 15.89
N ARG A 39 -11.75 -11.18 16.83
CA ARG A 39 -10.55 -10.92 17.65
C ARG A 39 -9.45 -11.91 17.33
N GLN A 40 -8.24 -11.41 17.10
CA GLN A 40 -7.05 -12.26 17.07
C GLN A 40 -6.28 -12.15 18.37
N GLN A 41 -5.95 -13.32 18.92
CA GLN A 41 -5.33 -13.45 20.23
C GLN A 41 -4.04 -14.26 20.15
N PHE A 42 -3.16 -14.02 21.10
CA PHE A 42 -1.96 -14.79 21.34
C PHE A 42 -1.79 -15.02 22.82
N THR A 43 -1.29 -16.20 23.18
CA THR A 43 -0.96 -16.54 24.56
C THR A 43 0.57 -16.48 24.72
N PRO A 44 1.09 -15.49 25.48
CA PRO A 44 2.53 -15.41 25.74
C PRO A 44 3.09 -16.70 26.33
N PRO A 45 4.34 -17.10 26.00
CA PRO A 45 4.97 -18.27 26.59
C PRO A 45 4.97 -18.17 28.13
N GLY A 46 4.56 -19.24 28.81
CA GLY A 46 4.45 -19.27 30.27
C GLY A 46 3.22 -18.55 30.85
N SER A 47 2.35 -17.99 30.01
CA SER A 47 1.04 -17.45 30.41
C SER A 47 -0.09 -18.41 30.06
N SER A 48 -1.16 -18.42 30.85
CA SER A 48 -2.45 -19.01 30.48
C SER A 48 -3.43 -17.97 29.91
N ALA A 49 -3.10 -16.67 30.01
CA ALA A 49 -3.94 -15.58 29.55
C ALA A 49 -3.68 -15.27 28.07
N ALA A 50 -4.75 -15.28 27.28
CA ALA A 50 -4.73 -14.88 25.88
C ALA A 50 -4.92 -13.35 25.77
N LEU A 51 -3.98 -12.68 25.11
CA LEU A 51 -4.01 -11.26 24.85
C LEU A 51 -4.51 -11.01 23.43
N THR A 52 -5.46 -10.07 23.27
CA THR A 52 -5.94 -9.67 21.94
C THR A 52 -4.98 -8.64 21.36
N TYR A 53 -4.58 -8.82 20.11
CA TYR A 53 -3.71 -7.88 19.38
C TYR A 53 -4.33 -7.35 18.08
N THR A 54 -5.43 -7.96 17.62
CA THR A 54 -6.21 -7.48 16.48
C THR A 54 -7.69 -7.48 16.82
N TRP A 55 -8.37 -6.37 16.53
CA TRP A 55 -9.82 -6.21 16.60
C TRP A 55 -10.33 -5.86 15.21
N ALA A 56 -10.92 -6.83 14.52
CA ALA A 56 -11.52 -6.63 13.20
C ALA A 56 -12.95 -6.09 13.33
N LEU A 57 -13.41 -5.35 12.32
CA LEU A 57 -14.79 -4.83 12.28
C LEU A 57 -15.78 -5.99 12.32
N ASN A 58 -16.59 -6.12 13.37
CA ASN A 58 -17.63 -7.16 13.43
C ASN A 58 -19.03 -6.62 13.07
N LYS A 59 -19.25 -5.31 13.18
CA LYS A 59 -20.54 -4.69 12.87
C LYS A 59 -20.38 -3.22 12.52
N ALA A 60 -21.14 -2.76 11.55
CA ALA A 60 -21.32 -1.35 11.27
C ALA A 60 -22.80 -1.02 11.22
N SER A 61 -23.18 0.09 11.85
CA SER A 61 -24.54 0.60 11.86
C SER A 61 -24.57 2.06 11.41
N ASP A 62 -25.67 2.49 10.81
CA ASP A 62 -25.95 3.89 10.57
C ASP A 62 -26.77 4.52 11.72
N ARG A 63 -27.06 5.82 11.61
CA ARG A 63 -27.86 6.56 12.61
C ARG A 63 -29.32 6.13 12.68
N PHE A 64 -29.81 5.42 11.67
CA PHE A 64 -31.18 4.90 11.58
C PHE A 64 -31.25 3.42 12.02
N SER A 65 -30.17 2.92 12.62
CA SER A 65 -30.04 1.55 13.12
C SER A 65 -30.07 0.47 12.04
N ASN A 66 -29.90 0.84 10.75
CA ASN A 66 -29.58 -0.16 9.73
C ASN A 66 -28.16 -0.66 9.95
N PHE A 67 -27.92 -1.94 9.74
CA PHE A 67 -26.61 -2.53 10.03
C PHE A 67 -26.23 -3.68 9.10
N TYR A 68 -24.93 -3.94 9.07
CA TYR A 68 -24.36 -5.19 8.61
C TYR A 68 -23.38 -5.75 9.66
N THR A 69 -23.18 -7.07 9.64
CA THR A 69 -22.22 -7.78 10.48
C THR A 69 -21.20 -8.52 9.63
N VAL A 70 -19.98 -8.68 10.14
CA VAL A 70 -18.91 -9.43 9.48
C VAL A 70 -18.47 -10.58 10.38
N THR A 71 -18.33 -11.77 9.79
CA THR A 71 -17.77 -12.93 10.48
C THR A 71 -16.42 -13.31 9.90
N TYR A 72 -15.60 -14.03 10.67
CA TYR A 72 -14.22 -14.33 10.31
C TYR A 72 -13.83 -15.80 10.56
N LEU A 73 -13.05 -16.34 9.64
CA LEU A 73 -12.23 -17.53 9.86
C LEU A 73 -10.91 -17.10 10.49
N LYS A 74 -10.52 -17.77 11.57
CA LYS A 74 -9.23 -17.56 12.23
C LYS A 74 -8.25 -18.63 11.79
N ASP A 75 -7.11 -18.25 11.24
CA ASP A 75 -6.04 -19.20 10.93
C ASP A 75 -4.65 -18.59 11.02
N SER A 76 -3.75 -19.27 11.74
CA SER A 76 -2.32 -18.95 11.81
C SER A 76 -2.03 -17.45 11.97
N GLY A 77 -2.72 -16.79 12.91
CA GLY A 77 -2.55 -15.37 13.20
C GLY A 77 -3.32 -14.41 12.29
N ALA A 78 -3.93 -14.89 11.21
CA ALA A 78 -4.72 -14.08 10.29
C ALA A 78 -6.24 -14.26 10.52
N LEU A 79 -6.99 -13.19 10.26
CA LEU A 79 -8.44 -13.18 10.20
C LEU A 79 -8.88 -13.06 8.74
N TYR A 80 -9.68 -14.01 8.27
CA TYR A 80 -10.20 -14.03 6.91
C TYR A 80 -11.71 -13.77 6.97
N PRO A 81 -12.22 -12.66 6.44
CA PRO A 81 -13.66 -12.41 6.38
C PRO A 81 -14.38 -13.58 5.73
N GLN A 82 -15.39 -14.16 6.38
CA GLN A 82 -16.19 -15.27 5.86
C GLN A 82 -17.50 -14.77 5.27
N THR A 83 -18.23 -13.93 6.02
CA THR A 83 -19.48 -13.36 5.53
C THR A 83 -19.63 -11.89 5.88
N VAL A 84 -20.34 -11.16 5.03
CA VAL A 84 -20.99 -9.88 5.39
C VAL A 84 -22.49 -10.07 5.29
N SER A 85 -23.17 -10.10 6.43
CA SER A 85 -24.63 -10.17 6.48
C SER A 85 -25.20 -8.76 6.64
N TYR A 86 -26.02 -8.30 5.69
CA TYR A 86 -26.53 -6.93 5.60
C TYR A 86 -28.05 -6.87 5.46
N ALA A 87 -28.58 -5.65 5.45
CA ALA A 87 -30.01 -5.33 5.49
C ALA A 87 -30.70 -5.73 6.81
N GLY A 88 -29.99 -5.62 7.94
CA GLY A 88 -30.60 -5.67 9.28
C GLY A 88 -31.01 -4.28 9.76
N ASN A 89 -32.00 -4.21 10.66
CA ASN A 89 -32.36 -2.98 11.37
C ASN A 89 -32.67 -3.28 12.85
N ALA A 90 -31.89 -2.70 13.76
CA ALA A 90 -31.98 -3.04 15.18
C ALA A 90 -33.27 -2.55 15.84
N ASN A 91 -33.75 -1.34 15.49
CA ASN A 91 -34.98 -0.77 16.06
C ASN A 91 -36.23 -1.49 15.56
N ALA A 92 -36.22 -1.93 14.30
CA ALA A 92 -37.29 -2.73 13.71
C ALA A 92 -37.21 -4.23 14.07
N GLY A 93 -36.22 -4.67 14.85
CA GLY A 93 -36.00 -6.08 15.19
C GLY A 93 -35.71 -6.97 13.96
N THR A 94 -35.29 -6.37 12.85
CA THR A 94 -35.05 -7.09 11.58
C THR A 94 -33.63 -7.60 11.54
N VAL A 95 -33.46 -8.92 11.42
CA VAL A 95 -32.15 -9.55 11.22
C VAL A 95 -31.69 -9.41 9.76
N PRO A 96 -30.38 -9.38 9.48
CA PRO A 96 -29.86 -9.37 8.12
C PRO A 96 -30.42 -10.52 7.26
N SER A 97 -31.01 -10.20 6.11
CA SER A 97 -31.59 -11.18 5.18
C SER A 97 -30.71 -11.46 3.96
N ARG A 98 -29.66 -10.67 3.78
CA ARG A 98 -28.72 -10.77 2.67
C ARG A 98 -27.32 -11.03 3.18
N THR A 99 -26.58 -11.87 2.49
CA THR A 99 -25.25 -12.31 2.89
C THR A 99 -24.34 -12.32 1.69
N LEU A 100 -23.21 -11.62 1.79
CA LEU A 100 -22.04 -11.86 0.94
C LEU A 100 -21.21 -12.95 1.60
N SER A 101 -20.74 -13.92 0.82
CA SER A 101 -19.86 -15.00 1.29
C SER A 101 -18.53 -14.93 0.55
N PHE A 102 -17.43 -15.05 1.30
CA PHE A 102 -16.08 -15.13 0.77
C PHE A 102 -15.63 -16.59 0.77
N ASP A 103 -15.46 -17.14 -0.42
CA ASP A 103 -14.98 -18.50 -0.61
C ASP A 103 -13.46 -18.48 -0.59
N TRP A 104 -12.84 -19.14 0.38
CA TRP A 104 -11.39 -19.23 0.49
C TRP A 104 -10.90 -20.58 0.01
N THR A 105 -9.85 -20.61 -0.83
CA THR A 105 -9.18 -21.88 -1.12
C THR A 105 -8.60 -22.45 0.17
N PRO A 106 -8.72 -23.77 0.43
CA PRO A 106 -8.18 -24.38 1.65
C PRO A 106 -6.70 -24.05 1.86
N ALA A 107 -6.27 -23.99 3.13
CA ALA A 107 -4.88 -23.68 3.51
C ALA A 107 -3.83 -24.56 2.82
N THR A 108 -4.18 -25.82 2.53
CA THR A 108 -3.31 -26.80 1.87
C THR A 108 -3.19 -26.59 0.36
N ALA A 109 -4.08 -25.80 -0.25
CA ALA A 109 -4.14 -25.59 -1.69
C ALA A 109 -3.36 -24.36 -2.15
N ARG A 110 -2.90 -23.50 -1.22
CA ARG A 110 -2.04 -22.36 -1.56
C ARG A 110 -0.58 -22.83 -1.66
N PRO A 111 0.07 -22.71 -2.84
CA PRO A 111 1.44 -23.21 -3.04
C PRO A 111 2.51 -22.29 -2.43
N ASP A 112 2.16 -21.06 -2.09
CA ASP A 112 3.04 -20.02 -1.56
C ASP A 112 2.51 -19.43 -0.23
N PRO A 113 2.55 -20.18 0.89
CA PRO A 113 2.22 -19.62 2.19
C PRO A 113 3.16 -18.45 2.54
N ILE A 114 2.61 -17.30 2.91
CA ILE A 114 3.39 -16.09 3.18
C ILE A 114 3.58 -15.94 4.70
N PRO A 115 4.82 -15.91 5.23
CA PRO A 115 5.07 -15.54 6.62
C PRO A 115 4.60 -14.11 6.88
N ALA A 116 3.83 -13.91 7.96
CA ALA A 116 3.40 -12.61 8.41
C ALA A 116 3.92 -12.34 9.81
N TYR A 117 4.58 -11.20 10.00
CA TYR A 117 4.90 -10.68 11.33
C TYR A 117 3.72 -9.81 11.76
N LEU A 118 3.01 -10.30 12.77
CA LEU A 118 1.80 -9.70 13.31
C LEU A 118 2.15 -8.96 14.61
N GLY A 119 1.26 -8.05 15.02
CA GLY A 119 1.46 -7.25 16.23
C GLY A 119 1.78 -8.11 17.46
N ALA A 120 2.44 -7.50 18.45
CA ALA A 120 2.86 -8.15 19.70
C ALA A 120 3.88 -9.30 19.53
N GLY A 121 4.71 -9.26 18.48
CA GLY A 121 5.80 -10.23 18.28
C GLY A 121 5.33 -11.62 17.83
N VAL A 122 4.08 -11.72 17.37
CA VAL A 122 3.48 -12.97 16.91
C VAL A 122 3.82 -13.16 15.44
N SER A 123 4.36 -14.31 15.06
CA SER A 123 4.46 -14.71 13.66
C SER A 123 3.29 -15.62 13.29
N GLY A 124 2.85 -15.50 12.05
CA GLY A 124 1.79 -16.29 11.46
C GLY A 124 2.11 -16.64 10.02
N THR A 125 1.22 -17.39 9.38
CA THR A 125 1.34 -17.74 7.97
C THR A 125 0.01 -17.50 7.27
N VAL A 126 0.04 -16.69 6.22
CA VAL A 126 -1.12 -16.51 5.35
C VAL A 126 -1.23 -17.72 4.43
N ARG A 127 -2.19 -18.60 4.71
CA ARG A 127 -2.38 -19.87 4.01
C ARG A 127 -3.60 -19.93 3.12
N TYR A 128 -4.59 -19.08 3.36
CA TYR A 128 -5.77 -19.00 2.51
C TYR A 128 -5.58 -17.95 1.42
N ARG A 129 -6.35 -18.10 0.34
CA ARG A 129 -6.42 -17.14 -0.76
C ARG A 129 -7.88 -17.09 -1.23
N LEU A 130 -8.38 -15.89 -1.49
CA LEU A 130 -9.79 -15.71 -1.86
C LEU A 130 -10.02 -16.35 -3.24
N ALA A 131 -10.94 -17.30 -3.32
CA ALA A 131 -11.32 -18.03 -4.52
C ALA A 131 -12.56 -17.43 -5.19
N GLY A 132 -13.46 -16.85 -4.40
CA GLY A 132 -14.67 -16.25 -4.92
C GLY A 132 -15.44 -15.42 -3.91
N VAL A 133 -16.38 -14.65 -4.43
CA VAL A 133 -17.35 -13.88 -3.64
C VAL A 133 -18.72 -14.17 -4.21
N SER A 134 -19.66 -14.59 -3.37
CA SER A 134 -21.03 -14.90 -3.75
C SER A 134 -22.02 -14.16 -2.88
N ASN A 135 -23.29 -14.19 -3.24
CA ASN A 135 -24.36 -13.67 -2.41
C ASN A 135 -25.50 -14.71 -2.30
N ASN A 136 -26.29 -14.65 -1.23
CA ASN A 136 -27.38 -15.59 -0.99
C ASN A 136 -28.70 -15.27 -1.74
N ALA A 137 -28.78 -14.13 -2.44
CA ALA A 137 -30.02 -13.63 -3.04
C ALA A 137 -30.06 -13.74 -4.58
N ASN A 138 -28.92 -13.99 -5.21
CA ASN A 138 -28.74 -14.19 -6.64
C ASN A 138 -27.65 -15.24 -6.81
N PRO A 139 -27.85 -16.26 -7.67
CA PRO A 139 -26.84 -17.29 -7.96
C PRO A 139 -25.50 -16.73 -8.45
N ALA A 140 -25.47 -15.49 -8.96
CA ALA A 140 -24.25 -14.88 -9.48
C ALA A 140 -23.09 -14.83 -8.46
N ARG A 141 -21.88 -15.13 -8.93
CA ARG A 141 -20.65 -15.06 -8.13
C ARG A 141 -19.50 -14.43 -8.91
N TYR A 142 -18.55 -13.88 -8.18
CA TYR A 142 -17.22 -13.56 -8.68
C TYR A 142 -16.26 -14.70 -8.38
N LYS A 143 -15.37 -15.01 -9.31
CA LYS A 143 -14.30 -16.02 -9.17
C LYS A 143 -12.95 -15.37 -9.41
N LEU A 144 -12.03 -15.57 -8.47
CA LEU A 144 -10.67 -15.06 -8.53
C LEU A 144 -9.76 -16.17 -9.06
N VAL A 145 -9.06 -15.90 -10.16
CA VAL A 145 -8.19 -16.87 -10.84
C VAL A 145 -6.76 -16.42 -10.72
N TYR A 146 -5.89 -17.34 -10.31
CA TYR A 146 -4.49 -17.06 -10.08
C TYR A 146 -3.58 -17.93 -10.93
N SER A 147 -2.41 -17.41 -11.27
CA SER A 147 -1.29 -18.16 -11.81
C SER A 147 -0.07 -18.00 -10.89
N LEU A 148 0.96 -18.82 -11.08
CA LEU A 148 2.23 -18.61 -10.39
C LEU A 148 3.12 -17.69 -11.22
N SER A 149 3.74 -16.73 -10.55
CA SER A 149 4.85 -15.96 -11.08
C SER A 149 6.09 -16.86 -11.28
N GLY A 150 7.10 -16.35 -11.97
CA GLY A 150 8.39 -17.03 -12.09
C GLY A 150 9.10 -17.29 -10.76
N ALA A 151 8.70 -16.59 -9.68
CA ALA A 151 9.19 -16.80 -8.32
C ALA A 151 8.32 -17.78 -7.50
N GLY A 152 7.32 -18.43 -8.12
CA GLY A 152 6.40 -19.34 -7.43
C GLY A 152 5.32 -18.65 -6.60
N LEU A 153 5.20 -17.32 -6.68
CA LEU A 153 4.19 -16.54 -5.95
C LEU A 153 2.86 -16.49 -6.71
N SER A 154 1.75 -16.55 -5.98
CA SER A 154 0.39 -16.43 -6.48
C SER A 154 0.09 -15.02 -7.01
N ASN A 155 -0.12 -14.89 -8.32
CA ASN A 155 -0.59 -13.67 -8.97
C ASN A 155 -2.08 -13.79 -9.30
N LEU A 156 -2.90 -12.83 -8.84
CA LEU A 156 -4.26 -12.70 -9.37
C LEU A 156 -4.14 -12.32 -10.84
N THR A 157 -4.75 -13.09 -11.72
CA THR A 157 -4.68 -12.86 -13.17
C THR A 157 -6.00 -12.43 -13.75
N ARG A 158 -7.11 -12.89 -13.17
CA ARG A 158 -8.46 -12.62 -13.67
C ARG A 158 -9.47 -12.62 -12.55
N ILE A 159 -10.48 -11.77 -12.71
CA ILE A 159 -11.75 -11.86 -11.98
C ILE A 159 -12.84 -12.16 -13.01
N ASN A 160 -13.51 -13.29 -12.82
CA ASN A 160 -14.65 -13.70 -13.63
C ASN A 160 -15.96 -13.39 -12.90
N TYR A 161 -16.99 -12.97 -13.62
CA TYR A 161 -18.36 -12.90 -13.14
C TYR A 161 -19.16 -14.04 -13.74
N CYS A 162 -19.69 -14.91 -12.89
CA CYS A 162 -20.43 -16.10 -13.30
C CYS A 162 -21.91 -15.89 -12.92
N PRO A 163 -22.77 -15.41 -13.84
CA PRO A 163 -24.14 -14.98 -13.54
C PRO A 163 -25.06 -16.07 -12.98
N ASP A 164 -24.81 -17.34 -13.31
CA ASP A 164 -25.61 -18.47 -12.83
C ASP A 164 -24.94 -19.24 -11.68
N GLY A 165 -23.82 -18.72 -11.16
CA GLY A 165 -23.08 -19.35 -10.06
C GLY A 165 -22.20 -20.53 -10.46
N THR A 166 -22.29 -20.99 -11.71
CA THR A 166 -21.54 -22.15 -12.19
C THR A 166 -20.16 -21.76 -12.72
N ASP A 167 -19.26 -22.74 -12.78
CA ASP A 167 -17.92 -22.56 -13.35
C ASP A 167 -17.89 -22.52 -14.88
N ASN A 168 -19.00 -22.87 -15.54
CA ASN A 168 -19.08 -23.05 -16.99
C ASN A 168 -19.59 -21.81 -17.73
N ASN A 169 -20.29 -20.92 -17.04
CA ASN A 169 -20.87 -19.71 -17.61
C ASN A 169 -20.31 -18.49 -16.88
N CYS A 170 -19.09 -18.10 -17.25
CA CYS A 170 -18.37 -17.01 -16.62
C CYS A 170 -17.92 -15.98 -17.65
N LEU A 171 -18.36 -14.73 -17.47
CA LEU A 171 -17.91 -13.57 -18.20
C LEU A 171 -16.58 -13.08 -17.62
N LYS A 172 -15.65 -12.73 -18.49
CA LYS A 172 -14.40 -12.08 -18.10
C LYS A 172 -14.70 -10.62 -17.83
N VAL A 173 -14.53 -10.18 -16.58
CA VAL A 173 -14.80 -8.79 -16.18
C VAL A 173 -13.56 -7.93 -16.33
N GLU A 174 -12.39 -8.48 -16.02
CA GLU A 174 -11.12 -7.76 -16.06
C GLU A 174 -9.96 -8.72 -16.33
N SER A 175 -9.01 -8.29 -17.18
CA SER A 175 -7.89 -9.13 -17.64
C SER A 175 -6.52 -8.52 -17.41
N GLN A 176 -6.43 -7.33 -16.81
CA GLN A 176 -5.15 -6.67 -16.54
C GLN A 176 -4.87 -6.66 -15.03
N TYR A 177 -4.30 -7.75 -14.54
CA TYR A 177 -3.72 -7.83 -13.20
C TYR A 177 -2.29 -8.37 -13.31
N GLY A 178 -1.30 -7.51 -13.09
CA GLY A 178 0.10 -7.95 -13.09
C GLY A 178 1.13 -6.85 -13.34
N HIS A 179 2.37 -7.10 -12.91
CA HIS A 179 3.59 -6.43 -13.38
C HIS A 179 3.97 -6.98 -14.76
N ASP A 180 3.07 -6.79 -15.72
CA ASP A 180 3.16 -7.46 -17.00
C ASP A 180 4.21 -6.83 -17.92
N LYS A 181 4.76 -7.70 -18.77
CA LYS A 181 5.59 -7.31 -19.90
C LYS A 181 4.75 -6.49 -20.86
N ASP A 182 5.36 -5.53 -21.53
CA ASP A 182 4.73 -4.81 -22.64
C ASP A 182 4.19 -5.85 -23.65
N PRO A 183 2.89 -5.82 -23.99
CA PRO A 183 2.25 -6.88 -24.76
C PRO A 183 2.70 -6.91 -26.23
N ALA A 184 3.24 -5.81 -26.75
CA ALA A 184 3.73 -5.73 -28.12
C ALA A 184 5.16 -6.26 -28.25
N THR A 185 6.00 -6.05 -27.24
CA THR A 185 7.43 -6.36 -27.28
C THR A 185 7.83 -7.54 -26.40
N GLY A 186 6.99 -7.94 -25.44
CA GLY A 186 7.31 -8.95 -24.43
C GLY A 186 8.42 -8.54 -23.45
N LYS A 187 8.85 -7.26 -23.48
CA LYS A 187 9.92 -6.73 -22.62
C LYS A 187 9.33 -6.17 -21.33
N ARG A 188 10.13 -6.18 -20.26
CA ARG A 188 9.79 -5.50 -18.98
C ARG A 188 10.21 -4.04 -18.95
N MET A 189 10.96 -3.59 -19.96
CA MET A 189 11.45 -2.24 -20.14
C MET A 189 11.37 -1.91 -21.63
N SER A 190 10.98 -0.68 -21.97
CA SER A 190 11.02 -0.18 -23.34
C SER A 190 12.46 0.00 -23.83
N ASP A 191 12.63 0.11 -25.14
CA ASP A 191 13.92 0.49 -25.72
C ASP A 191 14.26 1.95 -25.37
N PRO A 192 15.55 2.28 -25.15
CA PRO A 192 15.94 3.62 -24.74
C PRO A 192 15.57 4.66 -25.81
N GLN A 193 15.07 5.81 -25.35
CA GLN A 193 14.72 6.96 -26.19
C GLN A 193 15.49 8.19 -25.71
N LEU A 194 15.94 9.03 -26.65
CA LEU A 194 16.47 10.35 -26.31
C LEU A 194 15.32 11.28 -25.98
N VAL A 195 15.05 11.48 -24.69
CA VAL A 195 13.93 12.32 -24.19
C VAL A 195 14.36 13.72 -23.75
N LEU A 196 15.67 13.97 -23.61
CA LEU A 196 16.22 15.26 -23.22
C LEU A 196 17.66 15.42 -23.76
N ALA A 197 17.94 16.51 -24.48
CA ALA A 197 19.27 16.85 -25.00
C ALA A 197 20.06 17.74 -24.01
N ALA A 198 20.08 17.35 -22.73
CA ALA A 198 20.80 18.04 -21.64
C ALA A 198 21.38 17.01 -20.65
N PHE A 199 22.18 17.47 -19.68
CA PHE A 199 22.86 16.61 -18.69
C PHE A 199 23.84 15.56 -19.25
N GLY A 200 24.14 15.61 -20.55
CA GLY A 200 25.09 14.73 -21.22
C GLY A 200 26.50 15.30 -21.27
N LYS A 201 27.48 14.42 -21.55
CA LYS A 201 28.90 14.78 -21.67
C LYS A 201 29.14 15.93 -22.65
N ASN A 202 28.47 15.91 -23.79
CA ASN A 202 28.62 16.95 -24.82
C ASN A 202 28.00 18.30 -24.41
N GLN A 203 27.17 18.32 -23.36
CA GLN A 203 26.62 19.52 -22.74
C GLN A 203 27.41 19.96 -21.50
N GLY A 204 28.62 19.42 -21.29
CA GLY A 204 29.52 19.80 -20.19
C GLY A 204 29.41 18.93 -18.93
N TRP A 205 28.53 17.92 -18.92
CA TRP A 205 28.32 17.04 -17.76
C TRP A 205 29.26 15.82 -17.84
N THR A 206 30.55 16.04 -17.65
CA THR A 206 31.62 15.10 -18.03
C THR A 206 31.59 13.76 -17.29
N ASP A 207 31.20 13.74 -16.01
CA ASP A 207 31.25 12.57 -15.15
C ASP A 207 30.38 12.75 -13.89
N GLN A 208 30.10 11.66 -13.17
CA GLN A 208 29.31 11.70 -11.92
C GLN A 208 30.09 12.20 -10.70
N ASN A 209 31.41 12.36 -10.78
CA ASN A 209 32.21 12.80 -9.65
C ASN A 209 32.20 14.33 -9.56
N VAL A 210 32.53 15.04 -10.64
CA VAL A 210 32.48 16.51 -10.70
C VAL A 210 31.06 17.00 -10.92
N HIS A 211 30.31 16.36 -11.83
CA HIS A 211 28.96 16.76 -12.25
C HIS A 211 27.88 15.70 -11.96
N PRO A 212 27.63 15.39 -10.67
CA PRO A 212 26.62 14.40 -10.32
C PRO A 212 25.24 14.80 -10.85
N ARG A 213 24.48 13.79 -11.30
CA ARG A 213 23.06 13.91 -11.65
C ARG A 213 22.29 12.86 -10.89
N GLN A 214 21.24 13.29 -10.21
CA GLN A 214 20.40 12.49 -9.34
C GLN A 214 18.93 12.67 -9.72
N LEU A 215 18.09 11.81 -9.15
CA LEU A 215 16.65 11.83 -9.36
C LEU A 215 15.95 12.08 -8.03
N GLY A 216 14.94 12.94 -8.04
CA GLY A 216 14.08 13.22 -6.89
C GLY A 216 12.90 14.08 -7.34
N ASP A 217 11.73 13.88 -6.75
CA ASP A 217 10.56 14.72 -6.99
C ASP A 217 10.70 16.00 -6.16
N VAL A 218 11.18 17.09 -6.75
CA VAL A 218 11.44 18.35 -6.01
C VAL A 218 10.27 19.33 -6.12
N ASN A 219 9.22 18.99 -6.86
CA ASN A 219 8.06 19.86 -7.10
C ASN A 219 6.72 19.27 -6.59
N GLY A 220 6.72 18.01 -6.15
CA GLY A 220 5.58 17.33 -5.53
C GLY A 220 4.53 16.82 -6.51
N ASP A 221 4.87 16.67 -7.78
CA ASP A 221 3.92 16.22 -8.81
C ASP A 221 3.81 14.69 -8.94
N GLY A 222 4.56 13.95 -8.13
CA GLY A 222 4.61 12.50 -8.10
C GLY A 222 5.53 11.90 -9.18
N ARG A 223 6.32 12.72 -9.90
CA ARG A 223 7.27 12.28 -10.91
C ARG A 223 8.68 12.64 -10.47
N LEU A 224 9.65 11.79 -10.83
CA LEU A 224 11.06 12.10 -10.57
C LEU A 224 11.55 13.19 -11.51
N ASP A 225 12.22 14.19 -10.95
CA ASP A 225 12.95 15.23 -11.67
C ASP A 225 14.43 14.88 -11.80
N ILE A 226 15.11 15.46 -12.78
CA ILE A 226 16.58 15.39 -12.85
C ILE A 226 17.16 16.58 -12.09
N VAL A 227 17.93 16.30 -11.05
CA VAL A 227 18.72 17.29 -10.31
C VAL A 227 20.19 17.11 -10.68
N GLY A 228 20.75 18.07 -11.41
CA GLY A 228 22.15 18.07 -11.80
C GLY A 228 22.96 19.16 -11.11
N PHE A 229 24.12 18.79 -10.61
CA PHE A 229 25.09 19.69 -10.00
C PHE A 229 26.16 20.10 -11.03
N ALA A 230 25.97 21.26 -11.65
CA ALA A 230 26.93 21.85 -12.57
C ALA A 230 28.07 22.57 -11.81
N SER A 231 29.08 23.07 -12.52
CA SER A 231 30.15 23.87 -11.90
C SER A 231 29.59 25.08 -11.15
N ASP A 232 28.61 25.76 -11.74
CA ASP A 232 28.09 27.04 -11.28
C ASP A 232 26.83 26.93 -10.41
N GLY A 233 26.32 25.72 -10.17
CA GLY A 233 25.18 25.50 -9.28
C GLY A 233 24.31 24.30 -9.63
N VAL A 234 23.09 24.27 -9.10
CA VAL A 234 22.12 23.19 -9.30
C VAL A 234 21.12 23.54 -10.39
N TYR A 235 20.95 22.64 -11.34
CA TYR A 235 19.95 22.71 -12.41
C TYR A 235 18.94 21.59 -12.25
N VAL A 236 17.66 21.91 -12.42
CA VAL A 236 16.56 20.95 -12.34
C VAL A 236 15.80 20.92 -13.66
N ALA A 237 15.58 19.72 -14.20
CA ALA A 237 14.60 19.48 -15.27
C ALA A 237 13.45 18.65 -14.72
N PHE A 238 12.23 19.20 -14.79
CA PHE A 238 11.07 18.57 -14.18
C PHE A 238 10.56 17.40 -15.01
N GLY A 239 10.15 16.33 -14.33
CA GLY A 239 9.50 15.17 -14.93
C GLY A 239 8.16 15.56 -15.58
N THR A 240 7.86 14.96 -16.73
CA THR A 240 6.58 15.14 -17.42
C THR A 240 6.04 13.79 -17.85
N THR A 241 4.85 13.75 -18.46
CA THR A 241 4.28 12.52 -19.01
C THR A 241 5.09 11.92 -20.16
N THR A 242 5.89 12.73 -20.86
CA THR A 242 6.59 12.31 -22.09
C THR A 242 8.11 12.49 -22.04
N GLY A 243 8.67 12.90 -20.89
CA GLY A 243 10.10 13.21 -20.76
C GLY A 243 10.34 14.25 -19.68
N PHE A 244 11.14 15.27 -19.98
CA PHE A 244 11.56 16.30 -19.02
C PHE A 244 11.45 17.70 -19.60
N THR A 245 11.32 18.72 -18.75
CA THR A 245 11.41 20.12 -19.16
C THR A 245 12.84 20.52 -19.52
N THR A 246 13.02 21.72 -20.09
CA THR A 246 14.35 22.34 -20.17
C THR A 246 14.90 22.56 -18.75
N PRO A 247 16.19 22.28 -18.48
CA PRO A 247 16.78 22.50 -17.16
C PRO A 247 16.78 23.98 -16.77
N VAL A 248 16.40 24.27 -15.53
CA VAL A 248 16.42 25.61 -14.94
C VAL A 248 17.37 25.62 -13.75
N LYS A 249 18.23 26.64 -13.66
CA LYS A 249 19.10 26.82 -12.49
C LYS A 249 18.22 27.17 -11.28
N LYS A 250 18.30 26.35 -10.23
CA LYS A 250 17.54 26.52 -8.99
C LYS A 250 18.38 27.09 -7.85
N LEU A 251 19.66 26.72 -7.80
CA LEU A 251 20.57 27.18 -6.77
C LEU A 251 21.91 27.61 -7.38
N SER A 252 22.48 28.70 -6.86
CA SER A 252 23.85 29.12 -7.16
C SER A 252 24.81 28.60 -6.09
N GLU A 253 24.69 27.32 -5.77
CA GLU A 253 25.50 26.62 -4.76
C GLU A 253 25.60 25.12 -5.09
N PHE A 254 26.34 24.34 -4.31
CA PHE A 254 26.60 22.91 -4.56
C PHE A 254 27.38 22.61 -5.85
N GLY A 255 28.08 23.60 -6.40
CA GLY A 255 28.92 23.49 -7.60
C GLY A 255 30.41 23.72 -7.31
N ALA A 256 31.28 23.25 -8.21
CA ALA A 256 32.73 23.42 -8.05
C ALA A 256 33.16 24.90 -7.98
N SER A 257 32.55 25.77 -8.79
CA SER A 257 32.71 27.23 -8.76
C SER A 257 31.64 27.94 -7.94
N ALA A 258 30.74 27.21 -7.28
CA ALA A 258 29.65 27.71 -6.47
C ALA A 258 29.60 26.94 -5.14
N GLY A 259 30.48 27.34 -4.20
CA GLY A 259 30.62 26.70 -2.90
C GLY A 259 31.80 25.74 -2.75
N GLY A 260 32.60 25.53 -3.80
CA GLY A 260 33.81 24.70 -3.73
C GLY A 260 33.57 23.19 -3.76
N TRP A 261 32.40 22.76 -4.23
CA TRP A 261 31.97 21.35 -4.30
C TRP A 261 32.65 20.62 -5.46
N SER A 262 33.98 20.51 -5.38
CA SER A 262 34.86 20.11 -6.48
C SER A 262 34.63 18.69 -6.99
N ASN A 263 34.19 17.77 -6.14
CA ASN A 263 33.91 16.39 -6.53
C ASN A 263 33.01 15.68 -5.49
N ASN A 264 32.31 14.63 -5.91
CA ASN A 264 31.33 13.90 -5.11
C ASN A 264 31.95 12.84 -4.20
N SER A 265 33.26 12.58 -4.31
CA SER A 265 34.00 11.68 -3.42
C SER A 265 34.43 12.40 -2.13
N THR A 266 34.87 13.66 -2.24
CA THR A 266 35.23 14.53 -1.11
C THR A 266 34.03 15.31 -0.59
N TYR A 267 33.16 15.78 -1.50
CA TYR A 267 31.99 16.58 -1.18
C TYR A 267 30.71 15.92 -1.71
N PRO A 268 30.27 14.79 -1.11
CA PRO A 268 29.05 14.11 -1.52
C PRO A 268 27.84 15.04 -1.48
N ARG A 269 27.03 14.98 -2.53
CA ARG A 269 25.71 15.59 -2.63
C ARG A 269 24.68 14.48 -2.80
N MET A 270 23.50 14.63 -2.20
CA MET A 270 22.41 13.67 -2.21
C MET A 270 21.08 14.39 -2.42
N VAL A 271 20.11 13.70 -3.03
CA VAL A 271 18.75 14.18 -3.25
C VAL A 271 17.78 13.21 -2.59
N THR A 272 17.10 13.66 -1.53
CA THR A 272 16.14 12.85 -0.74
C THR A 272 15.28 13.76 0.13
N ASP A 273 14.05 13.34 0.42
CA ASP A 273 13.20 13.98 1.42
C ASP A 273 13.80 13.78 2.81
N ILE A 274 14.15 14.86 3.51
CA ILE A 274 14.69 14.80 4.88
C ILE A 274 13.74 15.33 5.95
N ASN A 275 12.67 16.01 5.55
CA ASN A 275 11.77 16.72 6.46
C ASN A 275 10.36 16.06 6.52
N GLY A 276 10.09 15.10 5.64
CA GLY A 276 8.85 14.34 5.55
C GLY A 276 7.70 15.09 4.87
N ASP A 277 7.98 16.13 4.07
CA ASP A 277 6.95 16.89 3.34
C ASP A 277 6.56 16.27 2.00
N GLY A 278 7.26 15.22 1.57
CA GLY A 278 7.02 14.53 0.31
C GLY A 278 7.77 15.11 -0.90
N LEU A 279 8.57 16.16 -0.70
CA LEU A 279 9.47 16.73 -1.69
C LEU A 279 10.91 16.27 -1.42
N ALA A 280 11.66 15.99 -2.47
CA ALA A 280 13.07 15.69 -2.33
C ALA A 280 13.88 16.97 -2.07
N ASP A 281 14.76 16.92 -1.08
CA ASP A 281 15.68 17.99 -0.69
C ASP A 281 17.10 17.70 -1.17
N ILE A 282 17.99 18.70 -1.10
CA ILE A 282 19.42 18.51 -1.36
C ILE A 282 20.17 18.48 -0.03
N VAL A 283 20.98 17.43 0.17
CA VAL A 283 21.92 17.31 1.28
C VAL A 283 23.34 17.25 0.74
N GLY A 284 24.22 18.13 1.21
CA GLY A 284 25.63 18.14 0.85
C GLY A 284 26.54 18.05 2.07
N PHE A 285 27.62 17.30 1.95
CA PHE A 285 28.64 17.16 2.98
C PHE A 285 29.91 17.90 2.55
N ALA A 286 30.29 18.94 3.29
CA ALA A 286 31.48 19.76 3.02
C ALA A 286 32.37 19.88 4.25
N SER A 287 33.56 20.48 4.10
CA SER A 287 34.51 20.63 5.21
C SER A 287 33.92 21.30 6.46
N PRO A 288 33.03 22.32 6.35
CA PRO A 288 32.39 22.91 7.53
C PRO A 288 31.29 22.05 8.15
N GLY A 289 30.77 21.04 7.45
CA GLY A 289 29.68 20.19 7.92
C GLY A 289 28.65 19.84 6.85
N VAL A 290 27.41 19.61 7.30
CA VAL A 290 26.29 19.21 6.45
C VAL A 290 25.45 20.44 6.08
N PHE A 291 25.17 20.60 4.80
CA PHE A 291 24.36 21.66 4.23
C PHE A 291 23.07 21.05 3.66
N VAL A 292 21.94 21.71 3.93
CA VAL A 292 20.62 21.28 3.46
C VAL A 292 19.99 22.42 2.70
N SER A 293 19.39 22.12 1.54
CA SER A 293 18.47 23.01 0.84
C SER A 293 17.14 22.29 0.68
N THR A 294 16.12 22.79 1.37
CA THR A 294 14.77 22.20 1.32
C THR A 294 14.00 22.68 0.09
N SER A 295 13.21 21.79 -0.50
CA SER A 295 12.27 22.13 -1.56
C SER A 295 11.00 22.78 -0.98
N THR A 296 10.28 23.57 -1.79
CA THR A 296 9.07 24.31 -1.38
C THR A 296 8.07 24.43 -2.52
#